data_AF-A0A2N8ZJ28-F1
#
_entry.id   AF-A0A2N8ZJ28-F1
#
_cell.length_a   1.000
_cell.length_b   1.000
_cell.length_c   1.000
_cell.angle_alpha   90.00
_cell.angle_beta   90.00
_cell.angle_gamma   90.00
#
_symmetry.space_group_name_H-M   'P 1'
#
loop_
_entity.id
_entity.type
_entity.pdbx_description
1 polymer ?
#
loop_
_entity_poly.entity_id
_entity_poly.type
_entity_poly.pdbx_seq_one_letter_code
_entity_poly.pdbx_strand_id
1 'polypeptide(L)'
;MRLSSKNAVIRGERGAQFCGYLNDCRQCVHQPLCMRKPPGKQVGRQVFFIYKNTKDFDHMQAMKDKIDSPEGRRQYSKRLGCVEPVFGNITVNKQMNRFTLRGQEKVNAQWAMFSMLHNMEKLRNCII
;
A
#
# COMPACT_ATOMS: atom_id res chain seq x y z
N MET A 1 16.34 -1.76 19.71
CA MET A 1 16.87 -0.65 18.88
C MET A 1 16.92 0.60 19.73
N ARG A 2 18.00 1.39 19.67
CA ARG A 2 18.20 2.63 20.44
C ARG A 2 18.21 3.85 19.52
N LEU A 3 17.69 4.98 20.01
CA LEU A 3 17.81 6.25 19.32
C LEU A 3 19.27 6.71 19.38
N SER A 4 19.89 6.88 18.22
CA SER A 4 21.29 7.29 18.10
C SER A 4 21.42 8.81 17.94
N SER A 5 20.55 9.41 17.14
CA SER A 5 20.47 10.86 16.97
C SER A 5 19.04 11.27 16.64
N LYS A 6 18.55 12.32 17.30
CA LYS A 6 17.20 12.86 17.06
C LYS A 6 17.10 13.68 15.78
N ASN A 7 18.16 14.38 15.39
CA ASN A 7 18.18 15.32 14.27
C ASN A 7 19.41 15.07 13.38
N ALA A 8 19.59 13.85 12.93
CA ALA A 8 20.66 13.52 11.98
C ALA A 8 20.29 14.06 10.59
N VAL A 9 21.30 14.55 9.87
CA VAL A 9 21.17 14.96 8.46
C VAL A 9 21.91 13.94 7.61
N ILE A 10 21.20 13.19 6.78
CA ILE A 10 21.79 12.20 5.88
C ILE A 10 21.34 12.55 4.46
N ARG A 11 22.32 12.84 3.58
CA ARG A 11 22.07 13.23 2.17
C ARG A 11 21.10 14.43 2.03
N GLY A 12 21.19 15.40 2.93
CA GLY A 12 20.35 16.61 2.92
C GLY A 12 19.00 16.46 3.63
N GLU A 13 18.56 15.22 3.92
CA GLU A 13 17.30 14.95 4.62
C GLU A 13 17.50 14.96 6.14
N ARG A 14 16.57 15.58 6.87
CA ARG A 14 16.57 15.61 8.34
C ARG A 14 15.75 14.43 8.88
N GLY A 15 16.23 13.77 9.92
CA GLY A 15 15.54 12.60 10.46
C GLY A 15 16.09 12.09 11.78
N ALA A 16 15.38 11.11 12.34
CA ALA A 16 15.82 10.35 13.49
C ALA A 16 16.65 9.15 13.03
N GLN A 17 17.86 9.02 13.55
CA GLN A 17 18.71 7.85 13.35
C GLN A 17 18.58 6.91 14.54
N PHE A 18 18.34 5.64 14.24
CA PHE A 18 18.27 4.56 15.21
C PHE A 18 19.34 3.52 14.94
N CYS A 19 19.87 2.93 16.00
CA CYS A 19 20.89 1.90 15.95
C CYS A 19 20.39 0.64 16.67
N GLY A 20 20.51 -0.53 16.06
CA GLY A 20 20.24 -1.82 16.68
C GLY A 20 21.25 -2.10 17.79
N TYR A 21 20.86 -2.92 18.77
CA TYR A 21 21.83 -3.42 19.75
C TYR A 21 22.74 -4.44 19.06
N LEU A 22 24.03 -4.40 19.42
CA LEU A 22 25.05 -5.21 18.74
C LEU A 22 24.82 -6.71 18.97
N ASN A 23 24.40 -7.09 20.18
CA ASN A 23 24.13 -8.48 20.54
C ASN A 23 22.98 -9.06 19.71
N ASP A 24 21.88 -8.31 19.56
CA ASP A 24 20.74 -8.71 18.72
C ASP A 24 21.15 -8.91 17.26
N CYS A 25 22.06 -8.08 16.75
CA CYS A 25 22.49 -8.13 15.34
C CYS A 25 23.52 -9.22 15.05
N ARG A 26 24.30 -9.65 16.06
CA ARG A 26 25.33 -10.71 15.93
C ARG A 26 24.72 -12.09 15.79
N GLN A 27 23.63 -12.34 16.52
CA GLN A 27 22.94 -13.64 16.54
C GLN A 27 21.75 -13.70 15.56
N CYS A 28 21.56 -12.68 14.72
CA CYS A 28 20.41 -12.58 13.82
C CYS A 28 20.61 -13.43 12.55
N VAL A 29 19.69 -14.37 12.29
CA VAL A 29 19.67 -15.19 11.07
C VAL A 29 19.48 -14.36 9.79
N HIS A 30 18.80 -13.20 9.89
CA HIS A 30 18.56 -12.30 8.76
C HIS A 30 19.67 -11.26 8.52
N GLN A 31 20.79 -11.38 9.23
CA GLN A 31 21.95 -10.49 9.06
C GLN A 31 22.37 -10.24 7.60
N PRO A 32 22.50 -11.26 6.70
CA PRO A 32 22.91 -11.03 5.31
C PRO A 32 21.90 -10.23 4.48
N LEU A 33 20.61 -10.28 4.82
CA LEU A 33 19.56 -9.49 4.15
C LEU A 33 19.45 -8.07 4.73
N CYS A 34 19.81 -7.92 6.00
CA CYS A 34 19.61 -6.71 6.77
C CYS A 34 20.77 -5.72 6.66
N MET A 35 22.02 -6.20 6.54
CA MET A 35 23.22 -5.38 6.57
C MET A 35 24.14 -5.73 5.39
N ARG A 36 24.67 -4.70 4.72
CA ARG A 36 25.62 -4.88 3.59
C ARG A 36 26.97 -5.46 4.04
N LYS A 37 27.36 -5.25 5.29
CA LYS A 37 28.59 -5.78 5.90
C LYS A 37 28.23 -6.45 7.22
N PRO A 38 28.88 -7.56 7.59
CA PRO A 38 28.66 -8.18 8.88
C PRO A 38 28.98 -7.18 10.01
N PRO A 39 28.27 -7.25 11.15
CA PRO A 39 28.50 -6.37 12.28
C PRO A 39 29.87 -6.71 12.87
N GLY A 40 30.86 -5.88 12.58
CA GLY A 40 32.19 -5.98 13.18
C GLY A 40 32.17 -5.63 14.67
N LYS A 41 33.15 -4.84 15.11
CA LYS A 41 33.32 -4.53 16.55
C LYS A 41 32.46 -3.38 17.09
N GLN A 42 31.80 -2.56 16.27
CA GLN A 42 31.42 -1.21 16.74
C GLN A 42 29.95 -0.80 16.62
N VAL A 43 29.15 -1.28 15.66
CA VAL A 43 27.74 -0.84 15.54
C VAL A 43 26.82 -1.92 14.98
N GLY A 44 25.60 -2.00 15.53
CA GLY A 44 24.51 -2.80 14.98
C GLY A 44 23.81 -2.11 13.80
N ARG A 45 22.67 -2.66 13.36
CA ARG A 45 21.90 -2.13 12.21
C ARG A 45 21.55 -0.66 12.41
N GLN A 46 21.91 0.20 11.47
CA GLN A 46 21.48 1.60 11.48
C GLN A 46 20.28 1.80 10.57
N VAL A 47 19.25 2.49 11.06
CA VAL A 47 18.06 2.86 10.30
C VAL A 47 17.83 4.35 10.46
N PHE A 48 17.51 5.03 9.36
CA PHE A 48 17.24 6.46 9.35
C PHE A 48 15.79 6.68 8.94
N PHE A 49 15.03 7.32 9.81
CA PHE A 49 13.66 7.74 9.53
C PHE A 49 13.68 9.22 9.24
N ILE A 50 13.39 9.56 7.98
CA ILE A 50 13.28 10.95 7.53
C ILE A 50 12.05 11.57 8.19
N TYR A 51 12.22 12.75 8.78
CA TYR A 51 11.07 13.57 9.14
C TYR A 51 10.50 14.11 7.83
N LYS A 52 9.36 13.56 7.41
CA LYS A 52 8.64 14.11 6.25
C LYS A 52 8.46 15.61 6.50
N ASN A 53 8.99 16.43 5.60
CA ASN A 53 8.69 17.84 5.58
C ASN A 53 7.20 17.95 5.25
N THR A 54 6.36 18.33 6.21
CA THR A 54 4.90 18.42 6.07
C THR A 54 4.45 19.56 5.14
N LYS A 55 5.35 20.10 4.31
CA LYS A 55 5.05 21.18 3.37
C LYS A 55 4.40 20.69 2.09
N ASP A 56 4.52 19.40 1.76
CA ASP A 56 3.85 18.82 0.60
C ASP A 56 2.48 18.30 1.01
N PHE A 57 1.44 18.71 0.26
CA PHE A 57 0.09 18.22 0.43
C PHE A 57 0.06 16.70 0.19
N ASP A 58 -0.07 15.93 1.26
CA ASP A 58 -0.15 14.48 1.16
C ASP A 58 -1.57 14.10 0.70
N HIS A 59 -1.73 13.84 -0.60
CA HIS A 59 -2.98 13.35 -1.18
C HIS A 59 -3.52 12.13 -0.43
N MET A 60 -2.66 11.29 0.14
CA MET A 60 -3.08 10.15 0.95
C MET A 60 -3.71 10.60 2.26
N GLN A 61 -3.16 11.62 2.91
CA GLN A 61 -3.72 12.17 4.14
C GLN A 61 -5.06 12.87 3.85
N ALA A 62 -5.15 13.65 2.77
CA ALA A 62 -6.40 14.28 2.36
C ALA A 62 -7.51 13.26 2.06
N MET A 63 -7.16 12.13 1.43
CA MET A 63 -8.11 11.03 1.20
C MET A 63 -8.52 10.32 2.49
N LYS A 64 -7.58 10.11 3.43
CA LYS A 64 -7.90 9.57 4.76
C LYS A 64 -8.87 10.48 5.50
N ASP A 65 -8.56 11.76 5.59
CA ASP A 65 -9.39 12.74 6.30
C ASP A 65 -10.81 12.80 5.70
N LYS A 66 -10.90 12.75 4.35
CA LYS A 66 -12.18 12.67 3.65
C LYS A 66 -12.98 11.41 4.02
N ILE A 67 -12.34 10.24 4.03
CA ILE A 67 -12.99 8.96 4.34
C ILE A 67 -13.38 8.90 5.83
N ASP A 68 -12.53 9.41 6.72
CA ASP A 68 -12.71 9.33 8.18
C ASP A 68 -13.73 10.33 8.74
N SER A 69 -14.09 11.35 7.96
CA SER A 69 -15.21 12.24 8.26
C SER A 69 -16.51 11.43 8.49
N PRO A 70 -17.44 11.89 9.37
CA PRO A 70 -18.68 11.15 9.63
C PRO A 70 -19.52 10.92 8.35
N GLU A 71 -19.56 11.91 7.47
CA GLU A 71 -20.22 11.79 6.17
C GLU A 71 -19.49 10.79 5.26
N GLY A 72 -18.16 10.90 5.17
CA GLY A 72 -17.30 10.00 4.40
C GLY A 72 -17.48 8.54 4.83
N ARG A 73 -17.46 8.27 6.15
CA ARG A 73 -17.69 6.93 6.69
C ARG A 73 -19.07 6.38 6.32
N ARG A 74 -20.12 7.21 6.40
CA ARG A 74 -21.48 6.81 6.01
C ARG A 74 -21.60 6.51 4.52
N GLN A 75 -20.91 7.25 3.66
CA GLN A 75 -20.90 6.97 2.22
C GLN A 75 -20.04 5.74 1.91
N TYR A 76 -18.86 5.63 2.52
CA TYR A 76 -17.91 4.56 2.28
C TYR A 76 -18.45 3.19 2.71
N SER A 77 -19.22 3.12 3.80
CA SER A 77 -19.83 1.87 4.26
C SER A 77 -20.78 1.23 3.24
N LYS A 78 -21.39 2.03 2.35
CA LYS A 78 -22.25 1.52 1.27
C LYS A 78 -21.49 0.73 0.20
N ARG A 79 -20.16 0.87 0.10
CA ARG A 79 -19.35 0.14 -0.89
C ARG A 79 -19.39 -1.36 -0.70
N LEU A 80 -19.51 -1.84 0.54
CA LEU A 80 -19.67 -3.25 0.87
C LEU A 80 -20.85 -3.89 0.12
N GLY A 81 -21.97 -3.17 0.01
CA GLY A 81 -23.17 -3.66 -0.67
C GLY A 81 -23.24 -3.35 -2.16
N CYS A 82 -22.63 -2.24 -2.60
CA CYS A 82 -22.77 -1.80 -3.99
C CYS A 82 -21.60 -2.22 -4.90
N VAL A 83 -20.37 -2.19 -4.38
CA VAL A 83 -19.16 -2.25 -5.20
C VAL A 83 -18.48 -3.61 -5.06
N GLU A 84 -18.33 -4.12 -3.84
CA GLU A 84 -17.65 -5.40 -3.60
C GLU A 84 -18.31 -6.59 -4.31
N PRO A 85 -19.65 -6.73 -4.38
CA PRO A 85 -20.28 -7.83 -5.10
C PRO A 85 -19.99 -7.80 -6.61
N VAL A 86 -19.81 -6.60 -7.18
CA VAL A 86 -19.47 -6.42 -8.61
C VAL A 86 -18.07 -6.99 -8.86
N PHE A 87 -17.10 -6.59 -8.04
CA PHE A 87 -15.73 -7.09 -8.14
C PHE A 87 -15.65 -8.59 -7.85
N GLY A 88 -16.37 -9.08 -6.83
CA GLY A 88 -16.44 -10.50 -6.50
C GLY A 88 -17.00 -11.33 -7.66
N ASN A 89 -18.07 -10.86 -8.31
CA ASN A 89 -18.64 -11.55 -9.47
C ASN A 89 -17.64 -11.60 -10.65
N ILE A 90 -17.03 -10.47 -11.01
CA ILE A 90 -16.08 -10.42 -12.13
C ILE A 90 -14.83 -11.28 -11.85
N THR A 91 -14.24 -11.15 -10.66
CA THR A 91 -12.94 -11.74 -10.36
C THR A 91 -13.01 -13.19 -9.90
N VAL A 92 -13.98 -13.53 -9.04
CA VAL A 92 -14.09 -14.86 -8.43
C VAL A 92 -15.05 -15.73 -9.23
N ASN A 93 -16.29 -15.28 -9.43
CA ASN A 93 -17.32 -16.12 -10.07
C ASN A 93 -17.04 -16.32 -11.57
N LYS A 94 -16.62 -15.26 -12.26
CA LYS A 94 -16.30 -15.30 -13.69
C LYS A 94 -14.82 -15.52 -13.99
N GLN A 95 -13.98 -15.58 -12.96
CA GLN A 95 -12.53 -15.82 -13.07
C GLN A 95 -11.78 -14.84 -13.99
N MET A 96 -12.34 -13.63 -14.20
CA MET A 96 -11.73 -12.57 -15.02
C MET A 96 -10.78 -11.72 -14.18
N ASN A 97 -9.83 -12.35 -13.49
CA ASN A 97 -8.94 -11.72 -12.53
C ASN A 97 -7.58 -11.28 -13.11
N ARG A 98 -7.39 -11.43 -14.43
CA ARG A 98 -6.16 -11.08 -15.14
C ARG A 98 -6.47 -10.36 -16.44
N PHE A 99 -5.71 -9.32 -16.72
CA PHE A 99 -5.69 -8.68 -18.03
C PHE A 99 -4.78 -9.48 -18.97
N THR A 100 -5.27 -9.71 -20.19
CA THR A 100 -4.55 -10.48 -21.21
C THR A 100 -3.89 -9.59 -22.26
N LEU A 101 -4.24 -8.31 -22.29
CA LEU A 101 -3.75 -7.32 -23.24
C LEU A 101 -2.72 -6.39 -22.59
N ARG A 102 -1.81 -5.86 -23.40
CA ARG A 102 -0.81 -4.85 -23.00
C ARG A 102 -1.15 -3.50 -23.63
N GLY A 103 -1.05 -2.44 -22.83
CA GLY A 103 -1.35 -1.06 -23.23
C GLY A 103 -2.65 -0.56 -22.61
N GLN A 104 -2.66 0.69 -22.16
CA GLN A 104 -3.76 1.28 -21.38
C GLN A 104 -5.09 1.23 -22.12
N GLU A 105 -5.13 1.61 -23.40
CA GLU A 105 -6.35 1.53 -24.22
C GLU A 105 -6.94 0.12 -24.27
N LYS A 106 -6.10 -0.88 -24.52
CA LYS A 106 -6.53 -2.27 -24.67
C LYS A 106 -7.04 -2.85 -23.33
N VAL A 107 -6.33 -2.55 -22.24
CA VAL A 107 -6.74 -2.94 -20.88
C VAL A 107 -8.06 -2.26 -20.49
N ASN A 108 -8.23 -0.99 -20.82
CA ASN A 108 -9.49 -0.28 -20.58
C ASN A 108 -10.65 -0.89 -21.36
N ALA A 109 -10.46 -1.23 -22.65
CA ALA A 109 -11.46 -1.92 -23.45
C ALA A 109 -11.83 -3.29 -22.85
N GLN A 110 -10.83 -4.06 -22.41
CA GLN A 110 -11.04 -5.34 -21.73
C GLN A 110 -11.85 -5.18 -20.43
N TRP A 111 -11.51 -4.19 -19.60
CA TRP A 111 -12.24 -3.90 -18.37
C TRP A 111 -13.70 -3.46 -18.63
N ALA A 112 -13.92 -2.64 -19.66
CA ALA A 112 -15.27 -2.24 -20.08
C ALA A 112 -16.10 -3.45 -20.51
N MET A 113 -15.51 -4.38 -21.25
CA MET A 113 -16.18 -5.63 -21.65
C MET A 113 -16.54 -6.50 -20.43
N PHE A 114 -15.62 -6.67 -19.47
CA PHE A 114 -15.90 -7.41 -18.22
C PHE A 114 -17.05 -6.78 -17.43
N SER A 115 -17.06 -5.45 -17.34
CA SER A 115 -18.11 -4.69 -16.65
C SER A 115 -19.46 -4.82 -17.39
N MET A 116 -19.45 -4.83 -18.71
CA MET A 116 -20.65 -5.02 -19.53
C MET A 116 -21.27 -6.42 -19.32
N LEU A 117 -20.44 -7.47 -19.28
CA LEU A 117 -20.88 -8.83 -18.98
C LEU A 117 -21.55 -8.93 -17.60
N HIS A 118 -20.96 -8.30 -16.58
CA HIS A 118 -21.56 -8.22 -15.25
C HIS A 118 -22.94 -7.54 -15.30
N ASN A 119 -23.05 -6.39 -15.98
CA ASN A 119 -24.30 -5.64 -16.07
C ASN A 119 -25.39 -6.41 -16.84
N MET A 120 -25.04 -7.07 -17.94
CA MET A 120 -25.98 -7.89 -18.71
C MET A 120 -26.54 -9.05 -17.88
N GLU A 121 -25.70 -9.73 -17.10
CA GLU A 121 -26.16 -10.77 -16.18
C GLU A 121 -27.12 -10.22 -15.13
N LYS A 122 -26.82 -9.05 -14.57
CA LYS A 122 -27.71 -8.36 -13.63
C LYS A 122 -29.06 -8.04 -14.27
N LEU A 123 -29.08 -7.53 -15.50
CA LEU A 123 -30.33 -7.24 -16.23
C LEU A 123 -31.13 -8.52 -16.48
N ARG A 124 -30.48 -9.59 -16.93
CA ARG A 124 -31.12 -10.89 -17.16
C ARG A 124 -31.81 -11.41 -15.89
N ASN A 125 -31.15 -11.29 -14.73
CA ASN A 125 -31.69 -11.73 -13.45
C ASN A 125 -32.79 -10.81 -12.88
N CYS A 126 -33.00 -9.62 -13.47
CA CYS A 126 -34.09 -8.72 -13.06
C CYS A 126 -35.33 -8.83 -13.94
N ILE A 127 -35.18 -9.28 -15.19
CA ILE A 127 -36.25 -9.37 -16.18
C ILE A 127 -36.97 -10.72 -16.14
N ILE A 128 -36.27 -11.77 -15.70
CA ILE A 128 -36.81 -13.12 -15.46
C ILE A 128 -37.10 -13.25 -13.97
#